data_AF-A0A9D2KEV7-F1
#
_entry.id   AF-A0A9D2KEV7-F1
#
_cell.length_a   1.000
_cell.length_b   1.000
_cell.length_c   1.000
_cell.angle_alpha   90.00
_cell.angle_beta   90.00
_cell.angle_gamma   90.00
#
_symmetry.space_group_name_H-M   'P 1'
#
loop_
_entity.id
_entity.type
_entity.pdbx_description
1 polymer ?
#
loop_
_entity_poly.entity_id
_entity_poly.type
_entity_poly.pdbx_seq_one_letter_code
_entity_poly.pdbx_strand_id
1 'polypeptide(L)'
;MNKYILYLFSLLGFLSFVACTNEEIPLYFNKTGEVYFAVSKKEPVLIETRTYFDVNDFNVSLKRGSETLFSNRKYSNIAGTSFTYFAGDGYLLTAESCTESEAESANSKWGKARMAGEKTFEVIAKQENTVEVTCKQVNSSVQVGFSDFIKKLCPEYAITFYAADDAGRKFTLNQDNYSFKTAYFNVNGSRALNYTITLTRSGIKHEYTGNHTLAPSGTYQLNIKMDDESFSVISIGISINGELEQEVTLDTVEINPYI
;
A
#
# COMPACT_ATOMS: atom_id res chain seq x y z
N MET A 1 -17.95 -39.63 -94.32
CA MET A 1 -18.28 -38.26 -93.85
C MET A 1 -18.26 -38.34 -92.32
N ASN A 2 -17.37 -37.76 -91.53
CA ASN A 2 -16.53 -36.55 -91.52
C ASN A 2 -15.16 -36.96 -90.88
N LYS A 3 -13.98 -36.76 -91.49
CA LYS A 3 -13.09 -35.59 -91.36
C LYS A 3 -13.16 -34.94 -89.95
N TYR A 4 -12.13 -34.95 -89.11
CA TYR A 4 -10.87 -34.22 -89.30
C TYR A 4 -9.87 -34.57 -88.18
N ILE A 5 -8.62 -34.89 -88.58
CA ILE A 5 -7.33 -34.28 -88.13
C ILE A 5 -6.95 -34.35 -86.64
N LEU A 6 -5.71 -34.61 -86.21
CA LEU A 6 -4.47 -35.18 -86.75
C LEU A 6 -3.49 -35.10 -85.56
N TYR A 7 -2.75 -36.19 -85.32
CA TYR A 7 -1.38 -36.29 -84.77
C TYR A 7 -1.04 -35.64 -83.41
N LEU A 8 -0.71 -36.42 -82.38
CA LEU A 8 0.57 -37.12 -82.15
C LEU A 8 1.68 -36.15 -81.70
N PHE A 9 2.07 -36.18 -80.42
CA PHE A 9 3.46 -36.46 -80.01
C PHE A 9 3.58 -36.70 -78.50
N SER A 10 4.29 -37.78 -78.20
CA SER A 10 4.84 -38.24 -76.92
C SER A 10 5.77 -37.20 -76.27
N LEU A 11 5.73 -37.05 -74.93
CA LEU A 11 6.93 -37.23 -74.08
C LEU A 11 6.59 -37.18 -72.58
N LEU A 12 7.11 -38.17 -71.84
CA LEU A 12 7.35 -38.12 -70.39
C LEU A 12 8.24 -36.92 -70.02
N GLY A 13 7.94 -36.25 -68.90
CA GLY A 13 8.78 -35.18 -68.34
C GLY A 13 8.51 -34.94 -66.85
N PHE A 14 9.39 -35.53 -66.03
CA PHE A 14 9.81 -35.22 -64.66
C PHE A 14 9.05 -34.20 -63.76
N LEU A 15 8.73 -34.71 -62.56
CA LEU A 15 8.79 -34.12 -61.22
C LEU A 15 9.27 -32.66 -61.09
N SER A 16 8.44 -31.84 -60.44
CA SER A 16 8.90 -30.87 -59.44
C SER A 16 7.80 -30.62 -58.41
N PHE A 17 7.93 -31.27 -57.25
CA PHE A 17 7.24 -30.85 -56.04
C PHE A 17 7.75 -29.46 -55.66
N VAL A 18 6.87 -28.47 -55.67
CA VAL A 18 7.13 -27.19 -55.01
C VAL A 18 6.97 -27.48 -53.51
N ALA A 19 8.09 -27.68 -52.82
CA ALA A 19 8.12 -27.66 -51.37
C ALA A 19 7.75 -26.22 -50.94
N CYS A 20 6.65 -26.07 -50.21
CA CYS A 20 6.34 -24.85 -49.50
C CYS A 20 7.54 -24.47 -48.63
N THR A 21 8.03 -23.25 -48.84
CA THR A 21 9.09 -22.64 -48.06
C THR A 21 8.74 -22.69 -46.58
N ASN A 22 9.67 -23.19 -45.77
CA ASN A 22 9.65 -23.05 -44.31
C ASN A 22 9.28 -21.61 -43.95
N GLU A 23 8.22 -21.44 -43.18
CA GLU A 23 7.98 -20.21 -42.44
C GLU A 23 9.23 -19.95 -41.59
N GLU A 24 9.88 -18.81 -41.81
CA GLU A 24 10.94 -18.33 -40.94
C GLU A 24 10.35 -18.15 -39.54
N ILE A 25 10.58 -19.12 -38.65
CA ILE A 25 10.33 -18.95 -37.22
C ILE A 25 11.12 -17.70 -36.81
N PRO A 26 10.49 -16.66 -36.25
CA PRO A 26 11.18 -15.43 -35.92
C PRO A 26 12.39 -15.74 -35.03
N LEU A 27 13.59 -15.30 -35.44
CA LEU A 27 14.87 -15.47 -34.73
C LEU A 27 14.83 -15.03 -33.25
N TYR A 28 13.79 -14.30 -32.84
CA TYR A 28 13.54 -13.83 -31.48
C TYR A 28 12.90 -14.86 -30.55
N PHE A 29 12.22 -15.89 -31.07
CA PHE A 29 11.52 -16.90 -30.25
C PHE A 29 12.47 -17.64 -29.29
N ASN A 30 13.73 -17.81 -29.71
CA ASN A 30 14.76 -18.44 -28.88
C ASN A 30 15.30 -17.56 -27.75
N LYS A 31 14.92 -16.27 -27.72
CA LYS A 31 15.44 -15.27 -26.80
C LYS A 31 14.35 -14.63 -25.94
N THR A 32 13.11 -15.12 -26.01
CA THR A 32 11.97 -14.55 -25.28
C THR A 32 11.28 -15.60 -24.41
N GLY A 33 10.70 -15.17 -23.30
CA GLY A 33 9.80 -15.97 -22.45
C GLY A 33 8.43 -15.32 -22.34
N GLU A 34 7.42 -16.11 -21.98
CA GLU A 34 6.11 -15.60 -21.62
C GLU A 34 6.07 -15.28 -20.13
N VAL A 35 5.44 -14.18 -19.76
CA VAL A 35 5.37 -13.68 -18.39
C VAL A 35 3.92 -13.45 -17.99
N TYR A 36 3.55 -14.03 -16.84
CA TYR A 36 2.25 -13.86 -16.21
C TYR A 36 2.43 -13.13 -14.88
N PHE A 37 1.57 -12.15 -14.61
CA PHE A 37 1.64 -11.36 -13.38
C PHE A 37 0.52 -11.74 -12.42
N ALA A 38 0.89 -11.88 -11.15
CA ALA A 38 -0.02 -12.05 -10.04
C ALA A 38 0.23 -10.98 -8.97
N VAL A 39 -0.85 -10.42 -8.41
CA VAL A 39 -0.79 -9.48 -7.30
C VAL A 39 -1.60 -10.03 -6.13
N SER A 40 -0.96 -10.15 -4.97
CA SER A 40 -1.59 -10.54 -3.72
C SER A 40 -1.38 -9.45 -2.66
N LYS A 41 -2.11 -9.54 -1.55
CA LYS A 41 -1.95 -8.62 -0.40
C LYS A 41 -1.83 -9.41 0.89
N LYS A 42 -1.05 -8.89 1.83
CA LYS A 42 -1.03 -9.35 3.22
C LYS A 42 -1.95 -8.45 4.05
N GLU A 43 -2.92 -9.05 4.74
CA GLU A 43 -3.78 -8.31 5.67
C GLU A 43 -2.96 -7.79 6.87
N PRO A 44 -3.16 -6.53 7.31
CA PRO A 44 -2.47 -5.98 8.47
C PRO A 44 -2.92 -6.69 9.76
N VAL A 45 -2.04 -6.69 10.77
CA VAL A 45 -2.38 -7.15 12.12
C VAL A 45 -3.45 -6.20 12.69
N LEU A 46 -4.54 -6.79 13.17
CA LEU A 46 -5.79 -6.12 13.51
C LEU A 46 -5.62 -5.07 14.63
N ILE A 47 -5.67 -3.78 14.26
CA ILE A 47 -6.28 -2.73 15.08
C ILE A 47 -7.32 -2.07 14.20
N GLU A 48 -8.52 -2.67 14.11
CA GLU A 48 -9.74 -2.19 13.40
C GLU A 48 -9.57 -1.22 12.22
N THR A 49 -8.51 -1.32 11.41
CA THR A 49 -8.37 -0.52 10.20
C THR A 49 -9.28 -1.16 9.18
N ARG A 50 -10.53 -0.69 9.10
CA ARG A 50 -11.59 -1.15 8.18
C ARG A 50 -11.26 -0.91 6.70
N THR A 51 -9.99 -0.73 6.34
CA THR A 51 -9.59 -0.42 4.97
C THR A 51 -9.60 -1.70 4.15
N TYR A 52 -10.68 -1.89 3.38
CA TYR A 52 -10.76 -2.92 2.37
C TYR A 52 -9.94 -2.52 1.14
N PHE A 53 -9.13 -3.45 0.66
CA PHE A 53 -8.35 -3.30 -0.58
C PHE A 53 -8.80 -4.35 -1.58
N ASP A 54 -9.21 -3.92 -2.77
CA ASP A 54 -9.34 -4.78 -3.94
C ASP A 54 -8.03 -4.76 -4.74
N VAL A 55 -7.39 -5.92 -4.88
CA VAL A 55 -6.13 -6.06 -5.63
C VAL A 55 -6.32 -5.73 -7.12
N ASN A 56 -7.54 -5.85 -7.64
CA ASN A 56 -7.87 -5.51 -9.02
C ASN A 56 -7.69 -4.01 -9.32
N ASP A 57 -7.81 -3.17 -8.30
CA ASP A 57 -7.65 -1.72 -8.43
C ASP A 57 -6.20 -1.25 -8.31
N PHE A 58 -5.26 -2.15 -8.04
CA PHE A 58 -3.86 -1.77 -7.84
C PHE A 58 -3.24 -1.33 -9.16
N ASN A 59 -2.38 -0.32 -9.07
CA ASN A 59 -1.56 0.14 -10.18
C ASN A 59 -0.28 -0.70 -10.24
N VAL A 60 0.02 -1.24 -11.40
CA VAL A 60 1.16 -2.11 -11.67
C VAL A 60 2.08 -1.45 -12.69
N SER A 61 3.38 -1.51 -12.44
CA SER A 61 4.42 -1.01 -13.33
C SER A 61 5.52 -2.04 -13.49
N LEU A 62 6.13 -2.09 -14.67
CA LEU A 62 7.23 -2.99 -14.99
C LEU A 62 8.36 -2.20 -15.67
N LYS A 63 9.57 -2.41 -15.20
CA LYS A 63 10.79 -1.91 -15.83
C LYS A 63 11.84 -3.00 -15.96
N ARG A 64 12.77 -2.82 -16.90
CA ARG A 64 14.02 -3.59 -16.99
C ARG A 64 15.20 -2.63 -16.91
N GLY A 65 15.99 -2.71 -15.83
CA GLY A 65 17.00 -1.68 -15.55
C GLY A 65 16.37 -0.29 -15.46
N SER A 66 16.76 0.62 -16.35
CA SER A 66 16.19 1.97 -16.48
C SER A 66 15.02 2.08 -17.47
N GLU A 67 14.76 1.05 -18.27
CA GLU A 67 13.71 1.07 -19.30
C GLU A 67 12.35 0.73 -18.68
N THR A 68 11.38 1.65 -18.79
CA THR A 68 9.99 1.38 -18.42
C THR A 68 9.28 0.63 -19.55
N LEU A 69 8.84 -0.59 -19.28
CA LEU A 69 8.08 -1.41 -20.23
C LEU A 69 6.59 -1.07 -20.18
N PHE A 70 6.06 -0.85 -18.98
CA PHE A 70 4.78 -0.19 -18.77
C PHE A 70 4.72 0.43 -17.37
N SER A 71 3.83 1.41 -17.19
CA SER A 71 3.62 2.06 -15.91
C SER A 71 2.13 2.27 -15.64
N ASN A 72 1.75 2.21 -14.37
CA ASN A 72 0.44 2.63 -13.87
C ASN A 72 -0.74 1.92 -14.57
N ARG A 73 -0.61 0.63 -14.88
CA ARG A 73 -1.72 -0.18 -15.40
C ARG A 73 -2.53 -0.75 -14.25
N LYS A 74 -3.86 -0.72 -14.34
CA LYS A 74 -4.70 -1.45 -13.38
C LYS A 74 -4.44 -2.95 -13.47
N TYR A 75 -4.33 -3.63 -12.33
CA TYR A 75 -4.12 -5.07 -12.29
C TYR A 75 -5.24 -5.82 -13.01
N SER A 76 -6.50 -5.37 -12.86
CA SER A 76 -7.65 -5.90 -13.60
C SER A 76 -7.50 -5.92 -15.11
N ASN A 77 -6.68 -5.03 -15.68
CA ASN A 77 -6.45 -4.94 -17.12
C ASN A 77 -5.35 -5.88 -17.62
N ILE A 78 -4.57 -6.48 -16.72
CA ILE A 78 -3.44 -7.35 -17.07
C ILE A 78 -3.53 -8.75 -16.46
N ALA A 79 -4.42 -8.95 -15.47
CA ALA A 79 -4.64 -10.23 -14.84
C ALA A 79 -5.02 -11.30 -15.89
N GLY A 80 -4.36 -12.46 -15.83
CA GLY A 80 -4.56 -13.56 -16.77
C GLY A 80 -4.04 -13.32 -18.19
N THR A 81 -3.41 -12.18 -18.47
CA THR A 81 -2.78 -11.88 -19.76
C THR A 81 -1.30 -12.27 -19.74
N SER A 82 -0.80 -12.91 -20.79
CA SER A 82 0.62 -13.17 -20.97
C SER A 82 1.31 -12.03 -21.70
N PHE A 83 2.57 -11.80 -21.36
CA PHE A 83 3.44 -10.81 -22.00
C PHE A 83 4.73 -11.47 -22.48
N THR A 84 5.13 -11.19 -23.71
CA THR A 84 6.39 -11.70 -24.26
C THR A 84 7.51 -10.69 -24.01
N TYR A 85 8.55 -11.10 -23.29
CA TYR A 85 9.73 -10.28 -23.01
C TYR A 85 11.02 -11.02 -23.32
N PHE A 86 12.09 -10.27 -23.58
CA PHE A 86 13.42 -10.85 -23.76
C PHE A 86 13.92 -11.53 -22.49
N ALA A 87 14.58 -12.67 -22.65
CA ALA A 87 15.19 -13.38 -21.56
C ALA A 87 16.29 -12.57 -20.87
N GLY A 88 16.53 -12.91 -19.61
CA GLY A 88 17.54 -12.32 -18.76
C GLY A 88 16.97 -11.54 -17.57
N ASP A 89 17.88 -10.92 -16.84
CA ASP A 89 17.65 -10.29 -15.55
C ASP A 89 17.30 -8.79 -15.66
N GLY A 90 17.18 -8.16 -14.49
CA GLY A 90 16.98 -6.73 -14.35
C GLY A 90 15.51 -6.29 -14.36
N TYR A 91 14.57 -7.22 -14.40
CA TYR A 91 13.14 -6.90 -14.33
C TYR A 91 12.72 -6.55 -12.91
N LEU A 92 11.95 -5.47 -12.75
CA LEU A 92 11.29 -5.10 -11.51
C LEU A 92 9.80 -4.86 -11.78
N LEU A 93 8.96 -5.69 -11.17
CA LEU A 93 7.52 -5.49 -11.10
C LEU A 93 7.19 -4.78 -9.79
N THR A 94 6.40 -3.71 -9.86
CA THR A 94 5.91 -2.98 -8.69
C THR A 94 4.39 -2.91 -8.73
N ALA A 95 3.74 -3.07 -7.60
CA ALA A 95 2.30 -2.86 -7.46
C ALA A 95 2.01 -1.96 -6.27
N GLU A 96 1.06 -1.04 -6.41
CA GLU A 96 0.60 -0.17 -5.33
C GLU A 96 -0.89 0.17 -5.43
N SER A 97 -1.55 0.27 -4.28
CA SER A 97 -2.97 0.66 -4.17
C SER A 97 -3.23 2.14 -4.48
N CYS A 98 -2.24 3.00 -4.22
CA CYS A 98 -2.27 4.42 -4.49
C CYS A 98 -0.85 4.99 -4.44
N THR A 99 -0.65 6.15 -5.03
CA THR A 99 0.64 6.84 -5.00
C THR A 99 0.98 7.32 -3.59
N GLU A 100 2.26 7.55 -3.33
CA GLU A 100 2.73 8.12 -2.06
C GLU A 100 2.06 9.47 -1.74
N SER A 101 1.91 10.33 -2.75
CA SER A 101 1.26 11.64 -2.57
C SER A 101 -0.21 11.51 -2.21
N GLU A 102 -0.94 10.59 -2.83
CA GLU A 102 -2.34 10.34 -2.50
C GLU A 102 -2.52 9.74 -1.10
N ALA A 103 -1.58 8.88 -0.68
CA ALA A 103 -1.60 8.26 0.64
C ALA A 103 -1.52 9.30 1.77
N GLU A 104 -0.85 10.43 1.53
CA GLU A 104 -0.73 11.56 2.47
C GLU A 104 -1.90 12.56 2.36
N SER A 105 -2.33 12.86 1.13
CA SER A 105 -3.21 14.01 0.84
C SER A 105 -4.71 13.68 0.81
N ALA A 106 -5.09 12.42 0.65
CA ALA A 106 -6.49 12.00 0.57
C ALA A 106 -7.30 12.31 1.84
N ASN A 107 -8.63 12.21 1.74
CA ASN A 107 -9.56 12.31 2.89
C ASN A 107 -9.39 13.61 3.70
N SER A 108 -9.36 14.75 3.02
CA SER A 108 -9.10 16.06 3.65
C SER A 108 -7.77 16.08 4.40
N LYS A 109 -6.72 15.57 3.75
CA LYS A 109 -5.36 15.40 4.29
C LYS A 109 -5.22 14.41 5.45
N TRP A 110 -6.25 13.66 5.86
CA TRP A 110 -6.08 12.54 6.81
C TRP A 110 -5.26 11.39 6.21
N GLY A 111 -5.15 11.36 4.88
CA GLY A 111 -4.47 10.30 4.16
C GLY A 111 -5.32 9.04 4.04
N LYS A 112 -4.72 7.99 3.47
CA LYS A 112 -5.30 6.66 3.35
C LYS A 112 -4.21 5.60 3.41
N ALA A 113 -4.54 4.39 3.82
CA ALA A 113 -3.59 3.29 3.82
C ALA A 113 -3.06 3.04 2.39
N ARG A 114 -1.76 2.77 2.29
CA ARG A 114 -1.07 2.46 1.04
C ARG A 114 -0.48 1.07 1.15
N MET A 115 -1.03 0.15 0.36
CA MET A 115 -0.42 -1.13 0.07
C MET A 115 0.55 -0.97 -1.09
N ALA A 116 1.78 -1.47 -0.93
CA ALA A 116 2.75 -1.54 -2.01
C ALA A 116 3.63 -2.79 -1.88
N GLY A 117 4.18 -3.23 -3.01
CA GLY A 117 5.09 -4.37 -3.10
C GLY A 117 5.91 -4.32 -4.38
N GLU A 118 7.04 -5.00 -4.36
CA GLU A 118 7.92 -5.13 -5.51
C GLU A 118 8.54 -6.52 -5.61
N LYS A 119 8.88 -6.93 -6.83
CA LYS A 119 9.52 -8.21 -7.11
C LYS A 119 10.52 -8.05 -8.25
N THR A 120 11.78 -8.35 -7.97
CA THR A 120 12.78 -8.59 -9.01
C THR A 120 12.69 -10.03 -9.52
N PHE A 121 12.83 -10.21 -10.83
CA PHE A 121 12.81 -11.53 -11.45
C PHE A 121 13.67 -11.59 -12.72
N GLU A 122 13.88 -12.80 -13.21
CA GLU A 122 14.51 -13.12 -14.48
C GLU A 122 13.45 -13.71 -15.42
N VAL A 123 13.53 -13.38 -16.71
CA VAL A 123 12.74 -14.04 -17.75
C VAL A 123 13.56 -15.18 -18.34
N ILE A 124 13.05 -16.41 -18.24
CA ILE A 124 13.66 -17.59 -18.86
C ILE A 124 13.07 -17.78 -20.26
N ALA A 125 13.94 -17.92 -21.27
CA ALA A 125 13.52 -18.12 -22.65
C ALA A 125 12.72 -19.41 -22.83
N LYS A 126 11.69 -19.38 -23.69
CA LYS A 126 10.82 -20.52 -24.05
C LYS A 126 10.09 -21.14 -22.86
N GLN A 127 9.94 -20.40 -21.77
CA GLN A 127 9.22 -20.83 -20.59
C GLN A 127 8.14 -19.82 -20.23
N GLU A 128 7.15 -20.29 -19.48
CA GLU A 128 6.21 -19.46 -18.76
C GLU A 128 6.86 -19.02 -17.44
N ASN A 129 6.83 -17.72 -17.19
CA ASN A 129 7.42 -17.10 -16.00
C ASN A 129 6.28 -16.45 -15.21
N THR A 130 5.83 -17.11 -14.14
CA THR A 130 4.81 -16.54 -13.25
C THR A 130 5.49 -15.71 -12.17
N VAL A 131 5.14 -14.42 -12.13
CA VAL A 131 5.73 -13.45 -11.20
C VAL A 131 4.66 -12.91 -10.27
N GLU A 132 4.78 -13.23 -8.99
CA GLU A 132 3.88 -12.73 -7.95
C GLU A 132 4.53 -11.58 -7.16
N VAL A 133 3.77 -10.49 -7.00
CA VAL A 133 4.07 -9.40 -6.06
C VAL A 133 3.08 -9.45 -4.91
N THR A 134 3.59 -9.69 -3.70
CA THR A 134 2.82 -9.56 -2.47
C THR A 134 2.94 -8.13 -1.93
N CYS A 135 1.83 -7.42 -1.89
CA CYS A 135 1.75 -6.08 -1.34
C CYS A 135 1.49 -6.11 0.16
N LYS A 136 2.12 -5.17 0.89
CA LYS A 136 1.89 -4.92 2.32
C LYS A 136 1.67 -3.43 2.55
N GLN A 137 1.06 -3.07 3.68
CA GLN A 137 0.93 -1.66 4.05
C GLN A 137 2.33 -1.08 4.26
N VAL A 138 2.64 0.04 3.61
CA VAL A 138 3.95 0.71 3.68
C VAL A 138 3.93 2.00 4.51
N ASN A 139 2.78 2.64 4.61
CA ASN A 139 2.59 3.83 5.43
C ASN A 139 2.07 3.46 6.83
N SER A 140 2.19 4.38 7.77
CA SER A 140 1.81 4.16 9.16
C SER A 140 0.48 4.81 9.46
N SER A 141 -0.32 4.18 10.32
CA SER A 141 -1.63 4.68 10.73
C SER A 141 -1.59 5.09 12.20
N VAL A 142 -2.33 6.15 12.55
CA VAL A 142 -2.48 6.64 13.93
C VAL A 142 -3.96 6.74 14.26
N GLN A 143 -4.36 5.99 15.28
CA GLN A 143 -5.69 5.97 15.88
C GLN A 143 -5.58 6.43 17.34
N VAL A 144 -6.71 6.83 17.93
CA VAL A 144 -6.75 7.32 19.30
C VAL A 144 -7.84 6.59 20.06
N GLY A 145 -7.54 6.21 21.30
CA GLY A 145 -8.50 5.74 22.29
C GLY A 145 -8.51 6.65 23.51
N PHE A 146 -9.68 6.84 24.10
CA PHE A 146 -9.83 7.47 25.41
C PHE A 146 -10.41 6.46 26.39
N SER A 147 -9.88 6.43 27.61
CA SER A 147 -10.45 5.63 28.70
C SER A 147 -11.86 6.09 29.09
N ASP A 148 -12.64 5.21 29.70
CA ASP A 148 -14.00 5.54 30.14
C ASP A 148 -14.03 6.60 31.24
N PHE A 149 -12.97 6.68 32.07
CA PHE A 149 -12.82 7.75 33.05
C PHE A 149 -12.69 9.12 32.40
N ILE A 150 -11.90 9.24 31.32
CA ILE A 150 -11.83 10.50 30.55
C ILE A 150 -13.21 10.86 29.99
N LYS A 151 -13.89 9.90 29.36
CA LYS A 151 -15.23 10.13 28.79
C LYS A 151 -16.25 10.55 29.85
N LYS A 152 -16.12 10.04 31.08
CA LYS A 152 -17.01 10.33 32.21
C LYS A 152 -16.71 11.68 32.86
N LEU A 153 -15.44 12.02 33.03
CA LEU A 153 -15.00 13.12 33.90
C LEU A 153 -14.59 14.38 33.14
N CYS A 154 -14.27 14.26 31.85
CA CYS A 154 -13.90 15.38 30.98
C CYS A 154 -15.07 15.69 30.04
N PRO A 155 -15.85 16.76 30.26
CA PRO A 155 -16.84 17.20 29.27
C PRO A 155 -16.24 17.55 27.91
N GLU A 156 -14.98 17.95 27.87
CA GLU A 156 -14.23 18.17 26.63
C GLU A 156 -12.90 17.44 26.70
N TYR A 157 -12.60 16.63 25.69
CA TYR A 157 -11.32 15.96 25.56
C TYR A 157 -10.90 15.87 24.10
N ALA A 158 -9.62 16.12 23.86
CA ALA A 158 -9.04 16.03 22.53
C ALA A 158 -7.55 15.67 22.58
N ILE A 159 -7.05 15.18 21.46
CA ILE A 159 -5.62 15.13 21.15
C ILE A 159 -5.42 15.76 19.78
N THR A 160 -4.46 16.67 19.70
CA THR A 160 -3.97 17.22 18.45
C THR A 160 -2.58 16.69 18.17
N PHE A 161 -2.33 16.16 16.98
CA PHE A 161 -1.00 15.66 16.61
C PHE A 161 -0.63 16.03 15.18
N TYR A 162 0.67 16.07 14.91
CA TYR A 162 1.25 16.40 13.61
C TYR A 162 2.66 15.84 13.48
N ALA A 163 3.09 15.60 12.25
CA ALA A 163 4.46 15.21 11.99
C ALA A 163 5.37 16.44 12.14
N ALA A 164 6.51 16.31 12.80
CA ALA A 164 7.39 17.44 13.11
C ALA A 164 7.94 18.16 11.86
N ASP A 165 8.03 17.43 10.74
CA ASP A 165 8.44 17.93 9.43
C ASP A 165 7.32 18.60 8.62
N ASP A 166 6.06 18.49 9.07
CA ASP A 166 4.89 19.14 8.46
C ASP A 166 3.91 19.61 9.53
N ALA A 167 4.29 20.68 10.22
CA ALA A 167 3.41 21.33 11.20
C ALA A 167 2.15 21.97 10.58
N GLY A 168 2.04 22.05 9.24
CA GLY A 168 0.84 22.52 8.56
C GLY A 168 -0.27 21.46 8.50
N ARG A 169 0.10 20.18 8.55
CA ARG A 169 -0.82 19.03 8.55
C ARG A 169 -1.07 18.54 9.97
N LYS A 170 -1.99 19.23 10.66
CA LYS A 170 -2.42 18.90 12.02
C LYS A 170 -3.75 18.15 12.04
N PHE A 171 -3.87 17.20 12.94
CA PHE A 171 -5.08 16.42 13.17
C PHE A 171 -5.55 16.58 14.58
N THR A 172 -6.85 16.81 14.78
CA THR A 172 -7.46 16.86 16.10
C THR A 172 -8.52 15.76 16.19
N LEU A 173 -8.32 14.84 17.13
CA LEU A 173 -9.29 13.82 17.50
C LEU A 173 -9.91 14.18 18.86
N ASN A 174 -11.24 14.20 18.92
CA ASN A 174 -12.02 14.60 20.10
C ASN A 174 -13.18 13.62 20.33
N GLN A 175 -14.07 13.92 21.30
CA GLN A 175 -15.23 13.10 21.61
C GLN A 175 -16.12 12.73 20.41
N ASP A 176 -16.15 13.57 19.39
CA ASP A 176 -17.08 13.43 18.26
C ASP A 176 -16.54 12.54 17.14
N ASN A 177 -15.22 12.33 17.07
CA ASN A 177 -14.60 11.75 15.87
C ASN A 177 -13.52 10.70 16.10
N TYR A 178 -13.02 10.53 17.33
CA TYR A 178 -11.90 9.63 17.63
C TYR A 178 -12.15 8.17 17.22
N SER A 179 -13.41 7.72 17.25
CA SER A 179 -13.80 6.33 17.00
C SER A 179 -13.86 5.93 15.51
N PHE A 180 -13.82 6.88 14.58
CA PHE A 180 -13.93 6.58 13.14
C PHE A 180 -12.90 7.30 12.26
N LYS A 181 -12.01 8.10 12.85
CA LYS A 181 -10.93 8.77 12.14
C LYS A 181 -9.60 8.08 12.38
N THR A 182 -8.82 7.96 11.31
CA THR A 182 -7.47 7.43 11.32
C THR A 182 -6.60 8.34 10.46
N ALA A 183 -5.46 8.77 10.99
CA ALA A 183 -4.49 9.55 10.23
C ALA A 183 -3.43 8.62 9.65
N TYR A 184 -3.01 8.87 8.40
CA TYR A 184 -1.98 8.10 7.72
C TYR A 184 -0.76 8.96 7.41
N PHE A 185 0.43 8.43 7.65
CA PHE A 185 1.70 9.11 7.44
C PHE A 185 2.61 8.24 6.58
N ASN A 186 3.14 8.79 5.48
CA ASN A 186 4.29 8.18 4.86
C ASN A 186 5.49 8.35 5.79
N VAL A 187 6.22 7.26 6.02
CA VAL A 187 7.38 7.21 6.91
C VAL A 187 8.49 6.49 6.16
N ASN A 188 9.57 7.21 5.88
CA ASN A 188 10.79 6.64 5.29
C ASN A 188 11.86 6.52 6.38
N GLY A 189 12.05 5.32 6.91
CA GLY A 189 12.94 5.06 8.04
C GLY A 189 12.35 5.42 9.41
N SER A 190 12.14 6.71 9.67
CA SER A 190 11.50 7.18 10.92
C SER A 190 10.90 8.57 10.75
N ARG A 191 9.81 8.89 11.45
CA ARG A 191 9.18 10.22 11.40
C ARG A 191 8.66 10.63 12.77
N ALA A 192 9.11 11.77 13.26
CA ALA A 192 8.69 12.28 14.57
C ALA A 192 7.24 12.81 14.52
N LEU A 193 6.43 12.42 15.49
CA LEU A 193 5.07 12.84 15.71
C LEU A 193 4.99 13.63 17.02
N ASN A 194 4.60 14.89 16.95
CA ASN A 194 4.32 15.71 18.12
C ASN A 194 2.84 15.65 18.45
N TYR A 195 2.49 15.64 19.74
CA TYR A 195 1.09 15.66 20.17
C TYR A 195 0.86 16.60 21.36
N THR A 196 -0.39 17.05 21.46
CA THR A 196 -0.93 17.83 22.57
C THR A 196 -2.28 17.24 22.94
N ILE A 197 -2.39 16.72 24.16
CA ILE A 197 -3.64 16.25 24.75
C ILE A 197 -4.25 17.40 25.53
N THR A 198 -5.55 17.60 25.37
CA THR A 198 -6.34 18.61 26.06
C THR A 198 -7.48 17.91 26.79
N LEU A 199 -7.57 18.12 28.10
CA LEU A 199 -8.65 17.61 28.94
C LEU A 199 -9.24 18.77 29.74
N THR A 200 -10.55 18.99 29.64
CA THR A 200 -11.26 20.00 30.45
C THR A 200 -12.01 19.30 31.57
N ARG A 201 -11.74 19.64 32.83
CA ARG A 201 -12.46 19.14 34.03
C ARG A 201 -12.92 20.31 34.89
N SER A 202 -14.18 20.31 35.30
CA SER A 202 -14.77 21.39 36.13
C SER A 202 -14.53 22.80 35.57
N GLY A 203 -14.48 22.95 34.25
CA GLY A 203 -14.19 24.22 33.57
C GLY A 203 -12.70 24.61 33.50
N ILE A 204 -11.80 23.82 34.07
CA ILE A 204 -10.35 24.02 33.99
C ILE A 204 -9.78 23.17 32.86
N LYS A 205 -9.03 23.80 31.97
CA LYS A 205 -8.36 23.16 30.84
C LYS A 205 -6.94 22.74 31.23
N HIS A 206 -6.62 21.47 31.00
CA HIS A 206 -5.29 20.89 31.19
C HIS A 206 -4.71 20.48 29.84
N GLU A 207 -3.44 20.81 29.60
CA GLU A 207 -2.72 20.47 28.37
C GLU A 207 -1.46 19.67 28.69
N TYR A 208 -1.27 18.58 27.96
CA TYR A 208 -0.10 17.72 28.06
C TYR A 208 0.53 17.56 26.69
N THR A 209 1.83 17.79 26.58
CA THR A 209 2.54 17.71 25.30
C THR A 209 3.56 16.59 25.33
N GLY A 210 3.81 15.99 24.17
CA GLY A 210 4.82 14.96 24.04
C GLY A 210 5.14 14.69 22.58
N ASN A 211 6.00 13.71 22.37
CA ASN A 211 6.36 13.24 21.05
C ASN A 211 6.49 11.72 21.04
N HIS A 212 6.40 11.15 19.85
CA HIS A 212 6.65 9.74 19.58
C HIS A 212 7.27 9.60 18.19
N THR A 213 8.08 8.57 17.97
CA THR A 213 8.69 8.32 16.65
C THR A 213 7.94 7.22 15.93
N LEU A 214 7.37 7.53 14.78
CA LEU A 214 6.75 6.54 13.90
C LEU A 214 7.83 5.79 13.12
N ALA A 215 7.70 4.47 13.09
CA ALA A 215 8.38 3.57 12.17
C ALA A 215 7.46 3.33 10.95
N PRO A 216 8.00 2.93 9.79
CA PRO A 216 7.23 2.54 8.61
C PRO A 216 6.31 1.36 8.89
N SER A 217 5.18 1.29 8.18
CA SER A 217 4.22 0.18 8.27
C SER A 217 3.65 -0.08 9.67
N GLY A 218 3.73 0.87 10.60
CA GLY A 218 3.21 0.71 11.96
C GLY A 218 1.74 1.09 12.08
N THR A 219 0.97 0.29 12.82
CA THR A 219 -0.41 0.62 13.20
C THR A 219 -0.40 1.08 14.65
N TYR A 220 -0.50 2.39 14.87
CA TYR A 220 -0.40 3.02 16.17
C TYR A 220 -1.77 3.29 16.77
N GLN A 221 -1.95 2.93 18.03
CA GLN A 221 -3.08 3.35 18.84
C GLN A 221 -2.58 4.11 20.06
N LEU A 222 -2.88 5.42 20.09
CA LEU A 222 -2.58 6.30 21.21
C LEU A 222 -3.75 6.24 22.20
N ASN A 223 -3.57 5.52 23.30
CA ASN A 223 -4.58 5.33 24.33
C ASN A 223 -4.34 6.32 25.47
N ILE A 224 -5.12 7.39 25.52
CA ILE A 224 -5.08 8.35 26.63
C ILE A 224 -5.92 7.79 27.77
N LYS A 225 -5.30 7.63 28.94
CA LYS A 225 -5.90 6.98 30.09
C LYS A 225 -5.84 7.86 31.33
N MET A 226 -6.86 7.71 32.14
CA MET A 226 -6.81 7.98 33.58
C MET A 226 -6.93 6.65 34.29
N ASP A 227 -6.14 6.43 35.34
CA ASP A 227 -6.15 5.16 36.08
C ASP A 227 -7.33 5.07 37.06
N ASP A 228 -7.85 6.21 37.50
CA ASP A 228 -8.98 6.31 38.43
C ASP A 228 -9.77 7.62 38.24
N GLU A 229 -10.76 7.85 39.12
CA GLU A 229 -11.57 9.07 39.12
C GLU A 229 -10.88 10.30 39.74
N SER A 230 -9.69 10.11 40.33
CA SER A 230 -8.98 11.19 41.01
C SER A 230 -8.37 12.20 40.03
N PHE A 231 -8.12 11.79 38.77
CA PHE A 231 -7.36 12.58 37.77
C PHE A 231 -5.94 12.90 38.24
N SER A 232 -5.44 12.18 39.25
CA SER A 232 -4.08 12.38 39.76
C SER A 232 -3.02 11.87 38.81
N VAL A 233 -3.33 10.85 38.01
CA VAL A 233 -2.42 10.24 37.04
C VAL A 233 -3.11 10.17 35.69
N ILE A 234 -2.52 10.84 34.70
CA ILE A 234 -2.89 10.71 33.29
C ILE A 234 -1.72 10.10 32.55
N SER A 235 -1.99 9.13 31.70
CA SER A 235 -0.98 8.48 30.89
C SER A 235 -1.41 8.40 29.43
N ILE A 236 -0.42 8.23 28.56
CA ILE A 236 -0.62 7.82 27.18
C ILE A 236 0.05 6.46 26.98
N GLY A 237 -0.77 5.44 26.74
CA GLY A 237 -0.34 4.12 26.31
C GLY A 237 -0.23 4.09 24.79
N ILE A 238 0.94 3.78 24.27
CA ILE A 238 1.19 3.66 22.83
C ILE A 238 1.24 2.18 22.50
N SER A 239 0.23 1.72 21.77
CA SER A 239 0.19 0.37 21.24
C SER A 239 0.59 0.37 19.76
N ILE A 240 1.44 -0.58 19.38
CA ILE A 240 1.87 -0.78 17.99
C ILE A 240 1.42 -2.18 17.57
N ASN A 241 0.66 -2.27 16.49
CA ASN A 241 0.15 -3.54 15.96
C ASN A 241 -0.63 -4.40 16.99
N GLY A 242 -1.28 -3.73 17.96
CA GLY A 242 -2.11 -4.35 18.99
C GLY A 242 -1.37 -4.65 20.30
N GLU A 243 -0.05 -4.48 20.35
CA GLU A 243 0.76 -4.72 21.55
C GLU A 243 1.12 -3.38 22.22
N LEU A 244 1.04 -3.31 23.54
CA LEU A 244 1.46 -2.12 24.29
C LEU A 244 2.98 -2.06 24.34
N GLU A 245 3.56 -1.01 23.74
CA GLU A 245 5.01 -0.84 23.64
C GLU A 245 5.53 0.17 24.66
N GLN A 246 4.73 1.18 24.96
CA GLN A 246 5.12 2.27 25.84
C GLN A 246 3.92 2.77 26.63
N GLU A 247 4.13 3.08 27.91
CA GLU A 247 3.17 3.84 28.71
C GLU A 247 3.93 5.01 29.33
N VAL A 248 3.50 6.23 29.02
CA VAL A 248 4.12 7.46 29.50
C VAL A 248 3.14 8.15 30.43
N THR A 249 3.50 8.24 31.71
CA THR A 249 2.81 9.13 32.64
C THR A 249 3.09 10.58 32.25
N LEU A 250 2.02 11.35 32.07
CA LEU A 250 2.10 12.77 31.75
C LEU A 250 2.25 13.53 33.07
N ASP A 251 3.13 14.53 33.09
CA ASP A 251 3.42 15.29 34.31
C ASP A 251 2.13 15.85 34.92
N THR A 252 1.94 15.60 36.21
CA THR A 252 0.73 16.00 36.93
C THR A 252 0.60 17.52 36.95
N VAL A 253 -0.46 18.05 36.35
CA VAL A 253 -0.91 19.40 36.68
C VAL A 253 -1.53 19.30 38.07
N GLU A 254 -0.98 19.98 39.08
CA GLU A 254 -1.58 20.01 40.42
C GLU A 254 -3.05 20.44 40.32
N ILE A 255 -3.98 19.49 40.51
CA ILE A 255 -5.39 19.80 40.64
C ILE A 255 -5.62 20.12 42.11
N ASN A 256 -5.91 21.38 42.41
CA ASN A 256 -6.42 21.73 43.73
C ASN A 256 -7.83 21.11 43.88
N PRO A 257 -8.05 20.18 44.82
CA PRO A 257 -9.34 19.51 44.99
C PRO A 257 -10.42 20.40 45.65
N TYR A 258 -10.12 21.68 45.92
CA TYR A 258 -11.01 22.62 46.62
C TYR A 258 -11.47 23.81 45.78
N ILE A 259 -11.50 23.69 44.44
CA ILE A 259 -12.11 24.70 43.54
C ILE A 259 -13.40 24.15 42.95
#